data_AF-A0A931FS93-F1
#
_entry.id   AF-A0A931FS93-F1
#
_cell.length_a   1.000
_cell.length_b   1.000
_cell.length_c   1.000
_cell.angle_alpha   90.00
_cell.angle_beta   90.00
_cell.angle_gamma   90.00
#
_symmetry.space_group_name_H-M   'P 1'
#
loop_
_entity.id
_entity.type
_entity.pdbx_description
1 polymer ?
#
loop_
_entity_poly.entity_id
_entity_poly.type
_entity_poly.pdbx_seq_one_letter_code
_entity_poly.pdbx_strand_id
1 'polypeptide(L)'
;MKLTGNILDIKQKRDNRHQDVAIEINRIEYVTYKKDGRYYQPFEFVDEPEIPLVITGDCLSRKSNSHKEEDEYEFNVYDKAGDDYVLNENKFLAITTAYDYDDQLMILSSVHYAVTVTNEEFKQIKTDRHKATKGKSGKKK
;
A
#
# COMPACT_ATOMS: atom_id res chain seq x y z
N MET A 1 -9.24 6.49 0.34
CA MET A 1 -8.85 5.28 1.09
C MET A 1 -9.99 4.89 1.99
N LYS A 2 -10.12 3.62 2.32
CA LYS A 2 -11.19 3.11 3.18
C LYS A 2 -10.70 1.87 3.91
N LEU A 3 -11.08 1.74 5.18
CA LEU A 3 -10.88 0.52 5.97
C LEU A 3 -12.24 -0.15 6.18
N THR A 4 -12.30 -1.45 5.94
CA THR A 4 -13.43 -2.31 6.30
C THR A 4 -12.94 -3.33 7.31
N GLY A 5 -13.72 -3.60 8.36
CA GLY A 5 -13.33 -4.47 9.47
C GLY A 5 -12.38 -3.79 10.47
N ASN A 6 -11.87 -4.56 11.42
CA ASN A 6 -10.97 -4.07 12.46
C ASN A 6 -9.51 -4.45 12.14
N ILE A 7 -8.68 -3.46 11.85
CA ILE A 7 -7.27 -3.72 11.53
C ILE A 7 -6.48 -4.29 12.72
N LEU A 8 -6.93 -4.05 13.95
CA LEU A 8 -6.28 -4.58 15.14
C LEU A 8 -6.41 -6.10 15.25
N ASP A 9 -7.33 -6.72 14.50
CA ASP A 9 -7.47 -8.18 14.44
C ASP A 9 -6.27 -8.82 13.75
N ILE A 10 -5.62 -8.12 12.81
CA ILE A 10 -4.42 -8.60 12.12
C ILE A 10 -3.24 -8.60 13.09
N LYS A 11 -2.72 -9.81 13.38
CA LYS A 11 -1.57 -10.03 14.28
C LYS A 11 -0.30 -10.34 13.48
N GLN A 12 0.74 -10.76 14.19
CA GLN A 12 2.08 -11.00 13.63
C GLN A 12 2.18 -12.19 12.69
N LYS A 13 1.19 -13.10 12.72
CA LYS A 13 1.10 -14.22 11.79
C LYS A 13 -0.05 -13.98 10.83
N ARG A 14 0.19 -14.30 9.56
CA ARG A 14 -0.83 -14.29 8.51
C ARG A 14 -1.93 -15.31 8.85
N ASP A 15 -3.19 -14.94 8.63
CA ASP A 15 -4.35 -15.79 8.89
C ASP A 15 -5.45 -15.54 7.85
N ASN A 16 -5.96 -16.61 7.24
CA ASN A 16 -7.04 -16.54 6.24
C ASN A 16 -8.35 -16.00 6.82
N ARG A 17 -8.54 -16.08 8.14
CA ARG A 17 -9.76 -15.59 8.80
C ARG A 17 -9.93 -14.07 8.74
N HIS A 18 -8.88 -13.33 8.37
CA HIS A 18 -8.92 -11.87 8.26
C HIS A 18 -9.32 -11.36 6.87
N GLN A 19 -9.90 -12.21 6.00
CA GLN A 19 -10.39 -11.81 4.67
C GLN A 19 -11.43 -10.68 4.70
N ASP A 20 -12.21 -10.59 5.78
CA ASP A 20 -13.22 -9.55 5.97
C ASP A 20 -12.63 -8.18 6.32
N VAL A 21 -11.34 -8.13 6.68
CA VAL A 21 -10.61 -6.88 6.85
C VAL A 21 -10.06 -6.46 5.50
N ALA A 22 -10.38 -5.26 5.02
CA ALA A 22 -9.94 -4.79 3.71
C ALA A 22 -9.54 -3.32 3.74
N ILE A 23 -8.44 -3.00 3.06
CA ILE A 23 -7.90 -1.65 2.92
C ILE A 23 -7.95 -1.24 1.46
N GLU A 24 -8.71 -0.20 1.15
CA GLU A 24 -8.73 0.44 -0.16
C GLU A 24 -7.65 1.53 -0.23
N ILE A 25 -6.71 1.34 -1.13
CA ILE A 25 -5.53 2.19 -1.34
C ILE A 25 -5.74 2.99 -2.61
N ASN A 26 -5.89 4.30 -2.43
CA ASN A 26 -6.12 5.24 -3.54
C ASN A 26 -4.84 5.95 -3.98
N ARG A 27 -3.73 5.71 -3.27
CA ARG A 27 -2.44 6.32 -3.54
C ARG A 27 -1.36 5.27 -3.38
N ILE A 28 -0.63 5.02 -4.46
CA ILE A 28 0.46 4.04 -4.51
C ILE A 28 1.75 4.79 -4.80
N GLU A 29 2.75 4.61 -3.95
CA GLU A 29 4.07 5.19 -4.17
C GLU A 29 5.00 4.15 -4.78
N TYR A 30 5.40 4.34 -6.03
CA TYR A 30 6.41 3.50 -6.65
C TYR A 30 7.78 4.10 -6.37
N VAL A 31 8.69 3.29 -5.82
CA VAL A 31 10.03 3.72 -5.44
C VAL A 31 11.04 2.92 -6.26
N THR A 32 12.05 3.58 -6.82
CA THR A 32 13.22 2.91 -7.40
C THR A 32 14.49 3.56 -6.91
N TYR A 33 15.57 2.80 -6.82
CA TYR A 33 16.89 3.30 -6.45
C TYR A 33 17.77 3.39 -7.68
N LYS A 34 18.19 4.60 -8.02
CA LYS A 34 19.10 4.87 -9.15
C LYS A 34 20.42 5.39 -8.64
N LYS A 35 21.50 4.98 -9.32
CA LYS A 35 22.81 5.55 -9.08
C LYS A 35 22.82 6.99 -9.57
N ASP A 36 23.08 7.92 -8.67
CA ASP A 36 23.35 9.32 -8.96
C ASP A 36 24.72 9.69 -8.35
N GLY A 37 25.69 9.96 -9.23
CA GLY A 37 27.09 10.11 -8.85
C GLY A 37 27.66 8.89 -8.11
N ARG A 38 28.03 9.07 -6.83
CA ARG A 38 28.61 8.02 -5.97
C ARG A 38 27.56 7.22 -5.19
N TYR A 39 26.32 7.68 -5.12
CA TYR A 39 25.31 7.12 -4.22
C TYR A 39 24.10 6.60 -4.99
N TYR A 40 23.33 5.71 -4.37
CA TYR A 40 21.99 5.38 -4.84
C TYR A 40 20.99 6.30 -4.15
N GLN A 41 20.16 6.98 -4.94
CA GLN A 41 19.11 7.85 -4.46
C GLN A 41 17.73 7.27 -4.78
N PRO A 42 16.74 7.42 -3.89
CA PRO A 42 15.37 7.04 -4.17
C PRO A 42 14.75 8.02 -5.18
N PHE A 43 14.01 7.46 -6.13
CA PHE A 43 13.14 8.19 -7.04
C PHE A 43 11.74 7.65 -6.86
N GLU A 44 10.81 8.57 -6.60
CA GLU A 44 9.43 8.25 -6.29
C GLU A 44 8.51 8.67 -7.44
N PHE A 45 7.47 7.88 -7.66
CA PHE A 45 6.35 8.22 -8.52
C PHE A 45 5.07 7.87 -7.79
N VAL A 46 4.29 8.90 -7.45
CA VAL A 46 2.99 8.75 -6.82
C VAL A 46 1.93 8.54 -7.90
N ASP A 47 1.17 7.46 -7.75
CA ASP A 47 0.07 7.08 -8.62
C ASP A 47 -1.24 7.07 -7.84
N GLU A 48 -2.28 7.66 -8.43
CA GLU A 48 -3.63 7.67 -7.87
C GLU A 48 -4.55 6.90 -8.83
N PRO A 49 -4.66 5.56 -8.67
CA PRO A 49 -5.44 4.75 -9.59
C PRO A 49 -6.93 5.09 -9.51
N GLU A 50 -7.61 5.08 -10.66
CA GLU A 50 -9.05 5.36 -10.74
C GLU A 50 -9.90 4.32 -9.99
N ILE A 51 -9.41 3.07 -9.99
CA ILE A 51 -9.96 1.98 -9.20
C ILE A 51 -8.97 1.76 -8.05
N PRO A 52 -9.40 1.89 -6.79
CA PRO A 52 -8.54 1.63 -5.63
C PRO A 52 -7.93 0.24 -5.66
N LEU A 53 -6.68 0.13 -5.22
CA LEU A 53 -6.07 -1.17 -4.93
C LEU A 53 -6.65 -1.68 -3.60
N VAL A 54 -7.21 -2.87 -3.59
CA VAL A 54 -7.75 -3.49 -2.38
C VAL A 54 -6.77 -4.53 -1.86
N ILE A 55 -6.36 -4.39 -0.60
CA ILE A 55 -5.57 -5.41 0.12
C ILE A 55 -6.42 -5.95 1.27
N THR A 56 -6.61 -7.27 1.30
CA THR A 56 -7.36 -7.99 2.34
C THR A 56 -6.43 -8.44 3.47
N GLY A 57 -6.98 -8.64 4.66
CA GLY A 57 -6.22 -8.94 5.87
C GLY A 57 -5.53 -10.30 5.87
N ASP A 58 -5.97 -11.25 5.04
CA ASP A 58 -5.29 -12.53 4.83
C ASP A 58 -3.99 -12.42 4.03
N CYS A 59 -3.79 -11.28 3.34
CA CYS A 59 -2.55 -10.91 2.68
C CYS A 59 -1.62 -10.10 3.60
N LEU A 60 -1.96 -9.96 4.89
CA LEU A 60 -1.23 -9.10 5.82
C LEU A 60 -0.79 -9.85 7.07
N SER A 61 0.34 -9.44 7.63
CA SER A 61 0.70 -9.74 9.02
C SER A 61 1.36 -8.52 9.64
N ARG A 62 0.96 -8.16 10.85
CA ARG A 62 1.45 -6.97 11.55
C ARG A 62 2.89 -7.15 12.00
N LYS A 63 3.78 -6.21 11.66
CA LYS A 63 5.16 -6.22 12.15
C LYS A 63 5.18 -5.94 13.66
N SER A 64 6.03 -6.65 14.38
CA SER A 64 6.37 -6.32 15.77
C SER A 64 7.42 -5.22 15.77
N ASN A 65 6.99 -3.96 15.74
CA ASN A 65 7.93 -2.84 15.80
C ASN A 65 7.76 -2.14 17.16
N SER A 66 8.81 -2.16 17.99
CA SER A 66 8.79 -1.62 19.36
C SER A 66 8.91 -0.10 19.44
N HIS A 67 9.19 0.56 18.31
CA HIS A 67 9.55 1.98 18.25
C HIS A 67 8.52 2.87 17.56
N LYS A 68 7.29 2.39 17.39
CA LYS A 68 6.21 3.18 16.76
C LYS A 68 5.43 3.97 17.77
N GLU A 69 4.92 5.12 17.32
CA GLU A 69 3.96 5.90 18.07
C GLU A 69 2.68 5.09 18.31
N GLU A 70 1.95 5.42 19.38
CA GLU A 70 0.62 4.90 19.59
C GLU A 70 -0.22 5.22 18.34
N ASP A 71 -0.95 4.23 17.81
CA ASP A 71 -1.78 4.31 16.61
C ASP A 71 -1.09 4.20 15.24
N GLU A 72 0.20 3.89 15.18
CA GLU A 72 0.86 3.50 13.94
C GLU A 72 1.07 1.98 13.81
N TYR A 73 0.64 1.42 12.69
CA TYR A 73 0.77 -0.02 12.41
C TYR A 73 1.47 -0.27 11.08
N GLU A 74 2.48 -1.14 11.11
CA GLU A 74 3.18 -1.63 9.92
C GLU A 74 2.81 -3.08 9.64
N PHE A 75 2.76 -3.43 8.36
CA PHE A 75 2.42 -4.75 7.91
C PHE A 75 3.47 -5.30 6.95
N ASN A 76 3.72 -6.60 7.07
CA ASN A 76 4.22 -7.41 5.97
C ASN A 76 3.07 -7.63 4.99
N VAL A 77 3.35 -7.47 3.70
CA VAL A 77 2.39 -7.68 2.62
C VAL A 77 2.74 -8.97 1.88
N TYR A 78 1.76 -9.84 1.71
CA TYR A 78 1.89 -11.11 1.02
C TYR A 78 1.16 -11.05 -0.33
N ASP A 79 1.81 -11.57 -1.37
CA ASP A 79 1.18 -11.80 -2.67
C ASP A 79 0.56 -13.19 -2.71
N LYS A 80 -0.68 -13.26 -3.19
CA LYS A 80 -1.36 -14.52 -3.43
C LYS A 80 -0.86 -15.13 -4.75
N ALA A 81 -0.15 -16.24 -4.67
CA ALA A 81 0.40 -16.97 -5.80
C ALA A 81 -0.31 -18.34 -5.90
N GLY A 82 -1.49 -18.36 -6.54
CA GLY A 82 -2.36 -19.53 -6.55
C GLY A 82 -2.99 -19.75 -5.18
N ASP A 83 -2.71 -20.90 -4.57
CA ASP A 83 -3.21 -21.28 -3.23
C ASP A 83 -2.25 -20.84 -2.10
N ASP A 84 -1.06 -20.36 -2.44
CA ASP A 84 -0.03 -19.95 -1.49
C ASP A 84 0.06 -18.43 -1.33
N TYR A 85 0.66 -18.01 -0.21
CA TYR A 85 0.92 -16.61 0.12
C TYR A 85 2.42 -16.40 0.32
N VAL A 86 3.01 -15.54 -0.51
CA VAL A 86 4.45 -15.29 -0.53
C VAL A 86 4.71 -13.87 -0.02
N LEU A 87 5.60 -13.74 0.98
CA LEU A 87 5.99 -12.43 1.50
C LEU A 87 6.62 -11.60 0.39
N ASN A 88 6.09 -10.39 0.16
CA ASN A 88 6.68 -9.45 -0.78
C ASN A 88 7.47 -8.38 -0.03
N GLU A 89 8.79 -8.55 0.03
CA GLU A 89 9.72 -7.63 0.68
C GLU A 89 9.81 -6.25 -0.01
N ASN A 90 9.35 -6.16 -1.26
CA ASN A 90 9.33 -4.91 -2.01
C ASN A 90 8.08 -4.06 -1.70
N LYS A 91 7.09 -4.62 -1.00
CA LYS A 91 5.87 -3.91 -0.62
C LYS A 91 5.94 -3.45 0.82
N PHE A 92 5.65 -2.17 1.02
CA PHE A 92 5.56 -1.55 2.32
C PHE A 92 4.14 -1.05 2.55
N LEU A 93 3.58 -1.37 3.72
CA LEU A 93 2.30 -0.86 4.16
C LEU A 93 2.42 -0.39 5.61
N ALA A 94 2.18 0.89 5.81
CA ALA A 94 1.94 1.49 7.10
C ALA A 94 0.58 2.17 7.11
N ILE A 95 -0.11 2.10 8.24
CA ILE A 95 -1.34 2.84 8.46
C ILE A 95 -1.22 3.60 9.77
N THR A 96 -1.88 4.74 9.83
CA THR A 96 -2.11 5.47 11.07
C THR A 96 -3.61 5.47 11.33
N THR A 97 -4.00 5.13 12.54
CA THR A 97 -5.38 5.30 13.00
C THR A 97 -5.50 6.53 13.88
N ALA A 98 -6.71 7.01 14.07
CA ALA A 98 -7.03 7.96 15.12
C ALA A 98 -8.27 7.46 15.87
N TYR A 99 -8.38 7.80 17.14
CA TYR A 99 -9.58 7.49 17.91
C TYR A 99 -10.55 8.67 17.87
N ASP A 100 -11.76 8.42 17.39
CA ASP A 100 -12.88 9.36 17.48
C ASP A 100 -13.58 9.14 18.83
N TYR A 101 -13.49 10.12 19.72
CA TYR A 101 -14.06 10.04 21.07
C TYR A 101 -15.57 10.23 21.10
N ASP A 102 -16.14 10.93 20.13
CA ASP A 102 -17.57 11.22 20.07
C ASP A 102 -18.32 9.95 19.64
N ASP A 103 -17.81 9.27 18.60
CA ASP A 103 -18.40 8.03 18.09
C ASP A 103 -17.82 6.76 18.75
N GLN A 104 -16.77 6.89 19.57
CA GLN A 104 -16.03 5.78 20.19
C GLN A 104 -15.47 4.76 19.18
N LEU A 105 -14.92 5.26 18.06
CA LEU A 105 -14.46 4.43 16.95
C LEU A 105 -12.99 4.72 16.58
N MET A 106 -12.27 3.66 16.23
CA MET A 106 -10.97 3.79 15.56
C MET A 106 -11.19 4.07 14.08
N ILE A 107 -10.77 5.26 13.64
CA ILE A 107 -10.85 5.70 12.25
C ILE A 107 -9.51 5.58 11.55
N LEU A 108 -9.55 5.22 10.27
CA LEU A 108 -8.36 5.21 9.41
C LEU A 108 -7.97 6.66 9.11
N SER A 109 -6.84 7.11 9.65
CA SER A 109 -6.32 8.47 9.47
C SER A 109 -5.45 8.58 8.22
N SER A 110 -4.50 7.65 8.04
CA SER A 110 -3.59 7.64 6.88
C SER A 110 -3.23 6.22 6.45
N VAL A 111 -2.93 6.07 5.16
CA VAL A 111 -2.35 4.86 4.58
C VAL A 111 -1.13 5.24 3.75
N HIS A 112 0.02 4.72 4.12
CA HIS A 112 1.24 4.78 3.32
C HIS A 112 1.49 3.42 2.70
N TYR A 113 1.30 3.32 1.39
CA TYR A 113 1.59 2.13 0.61
C TYR A 113 2.62 2.43 -0.45
N ALA A 114 3.76 1.74 -0.36
CA ALA A 114 4.86 1.90 -1.28
C ALA A 114 5.28 0.56 -1.88
N VAL A 115 5.70 0.58 -3.14
CA VAL A 115 6.20 -0.57 -3.89
C VAL A 115 7.56 -0.22 -4.47
N THR A 116 8.59 -0.92 -3.99
CA THR A 116 9.92 -0.86 -4.60
C THR A 116 9.89 -1.63 -5.91
N VAL A 117 10.30 -0.99 -6.99
CA VAL A 117 10.29 -1.56 -8.34
C VAL A 117 11.65 -1.35 -9.00
N THR A 118 11.93 -2.13 -10.03
CA THR A 118 13.14 -1.95 -10.84
C THR A 118 13.06 -0.66 -11.67
N ASN A 119 14.22 -0.21 -12.18
CA ASN A 119 14.30 0.97 -13.04
C ASN A 119 13.51 0.84 -14.35
N GLU A 120 13.39 -0.39 -14.87
CA GLU A 120 12.64 -0.67 -16.09
C GLU A 120 11.14 -0.59 -15.81
N GLU A 121 10.66 -1.26 -14.77
CA GLU A 121 9.27 -1.20 -14.31
C GLU A 121 8.84 0.23 -13.97
N PHE A 122 9.68 1.00 -13.27
CA PHE A 122 9.41 2.39 -12.92
C PHE A 122 9.17 3.26 -14.16
N LYS A 123 10.01 3.09 -15.21
CA LYS A 123 9.84 3.82 -16.48
C LYS A 123 8.56 3.39 -17.19
N GLN A 124 8.22 2.10 -17.14
CA GLN A 124 7.03 1.55 -17.78
C GLN A 124 5.75 2.08 -17.10
N ILE A 125 5.66 2.01 -15.77
CA ILE A 125 4.54 2.51 -14.97
C ILE A 125 4.29 3.99 -15.26
N LYS A 126 5.34 4.82 -15.19
CA LYS A 126 5.23 6.26 -15.49
C LYS A 126 4.74 6.52 -16.92
N THR A 127 5.22 5.73 -17.87
CA THR A 127 4.81 5.81 -19.28
C THR A 127 3.34 5.46 -19.46
N ASP A 128 2.89 4.36 -18.87
CA ASP A 128 1.54 3.85 -18.99
C ASP A 128 0.52 4.80 -18.35
N ARG A 129 0.85 5.36 -17.18
CA ARG A 129 0.00 6.38 -16.54
C ARG A 129 -0.11 7.66 -17.35
N HIS A 130 0.99 8.12 -17.95
CA HIS A 130 0.96 9.28 -18.83
C HIS A 130 0.17 9.04 -20.14
N LYS A 131 0.17 7.81 -20.66
CA LYS A 131 -0.69 7.43 -21.80
C LYS A 131 -2.16 7.37 -21.42
N ALA A 132 -2.48 6.80 -20.25
CA ALA A 132 -3.85 6.70 -19.75
C ALA A 132 -4.50 8.09 -19.56
N THR A 133 -3.74 9.07 -19.06
CA THR A 133 -4.23 10.45 -18.92
C THR A 133 -4.41 11.16 -20.27
N LYS A 134 -3.50 10.96 -21.24
CA LYS A 134 -3.61 11.53 -22.60
C LYS A 134 -4.74 10.92 -23.43
N GLY A 135 -5.05 9.63 -23.27
CA GLY A 135 -6.16 8.97 -23.97
C GLY A 135 -7.55 9.54 -23.58
N LYS A 136 -7.66 10.13 -22.39
CA LYS A 136 -8.91 10.71 -21.88
C LYS A 136 -9.15 12.15 -22.32
N SER A 137 -8.10 12.92 -22.62
CA SER A 137 -8.25 14.29 -23.14
C SER A 137 -8.61 14.35 -24.63
N GLY A 138 -8.38 13.26 -25.38
CA GLY A 138 -8.71 13.16 -26.81
C GLY A 138 -10.16 12.73 -27.13
N LYS A 139 -10.97 12.34 -26.12
CA LYS A 139 -12.33 11.81 -26.32
C LYS A 139 -13.44 12.77 -25.87
N LYS A 140 -13.17 14.08 -25.98
CA LYS A 140 -14.20 15.13 -26.01
C LYS A 140 -14.23 15.74 -27.42
N LYS A 141 -14.91 15.08 -28.34
CA LYS A 141 -15.53 15.68 -29.52
C LYS A 141 -16.75 14.88 -29.89
#